data_AF-A0A4Q4D2A7-F1
#
_entry.id   AF-A0A4Q4D2A7-F1
#
_cell.length_a   1.000
_cell.length_b   1.000
_cell.length_c   1.000
_cell.angle_alpha   90.00
_cell.angle_beta   90.00
_cell.angle_gamma   90.00
#
_symmetry.space_group_name_H-M   'P 1'
#
loop_
_entity.id
_entity.type
_entity.pdbx_description
1 polymer ?
#
loop_
_entity_poly.entity_id
_entity_poly.type
_entity_poly.pdbx_seq_one_letter_code
_entity_poly.pdbx_strand_id
1 'polypeptide(L)'
;MTVVDAPQTQQDVQLHAVPRTFVRSEPPAAEDLDPGSRRVLKAVTAEQSFVQTGAWLASLALTWLIVTRLLPWSGVIAFVLTFFVLGLVMIAVMTALIGGWPEVVDRVMSAVVHGAVILMGVALASTIIFVFVRGWDALPHLNFFTQDMEGVGPRDAFDRGGVLHAIIGSLIQVGIAIVITVPLGIGTAVYMTEIGGRFARIVRTVVEAMTALPSIVAGLFIYTVAIVALGVPSSGLAAALALSVMMLPIITESASA
;
A
#
# COMPACT_ATOMS: atom_id res chain seq x y z
N MET A 1 -83.53 -46.65 9.98
CA MET A 1 -83.92 -47.50 8.84
C MET A 1 -83.28 -46.88 7.60
N THR A 2 -82.64 -47.72 6.81
CA THR A 2 -81.77 -47.50 5.64
C THR A 2 -82.32 -46.62 4.52
N VAL A 3 -81.42 -46.26 3.59
CA VAL A 3 -81.53 -45.86 2.16
C VAL A 3 -80.88 -44.48 1.97
N VAL A 4 -79.61 -44.33 1.58
CA VAL A 4 -78.92 -44.68 0.31
C VAL A 4 -79.61 -44.07 -0.91
N ASP A 5 -79.16 -42.89 -1.35
CA ASP A 5 -78.55 -42.72 -2.67
C ASP A 5 -78.08 -41.27 -2.89
N ALA A 6 -76.89 -41.13 -3.48
CA ALA A 6 -76.33 -39.91 -4.06
C ALA A 6 -76.39 -40.06 -5.62
N PRO A 7 -75.90 -39.16 -6.51
CA PRO A 7 -75.17 -37.91 -6.28
C PRO A 7 -75.43 -36.77 -7.33
N GLN A 8 -74.73 -35.63 -7.12
CA GLN A 8 -74.32 -34.58 -8.07
C GLN A 8 -75.36 -33.77 -8.86
N THR A 9 -75.30 -32.43 -8.73
CA THR A 9 -74.91 -31.51 -9.83
C THR A 9 -74.77 -30.11 -9.24
N GLN A 10 -73.55 -29.77 -8.82
CA GLN A 10 -73.17 -28.39 -8.59
C GLN A 10 -71.88 -28.16 -9.38
N GLN A 11 -72.07 -28.01 -10.68
CA GLN A 11 -71.23 -27.11 -11.46
C GLN A 11 -71.36 -25.75 -10.79
N ASP A 12 -70.28 -25.23 -10.24
CA ASP A 12 -69.85 -23.87 -10.53
C ASP A 12 -68.46 -23.62 -9.96
N VAL A 13 -67.70 -22.86 -10.74
CA VAL A 13 -66.40 -22.25 -10.43
C VAL A 13 -65.20 -23.18 -10.61
N GLN A 14 -64.85 -23.33 -11.90
CA GLN A 14 -63.46 -23.30 -12.34
C GLN A 14 -62.72 -22.12 -11.67
N LEU A 15 -61.96 -22.41 -10.63
CA LEU A 15 -60.78 -21.64 -10.27
C LEU A 15 -59.60 -22.55 -10.58
N HIS A 16 -58.77 -22.13 -11.53
CA HIS A 16 -57.51 -22.75 -11.90
C HIS A 16 -56.65 -23.00 -10.65
N ALA A 17 -56.79 -24.18 -10.05
CA ALA A 17 -55.85 -24.69 -9.08
C ALA A 17 -54.62 -25.11 -9.87
N VAL A 18 -53.66 -24.19 -10.02
CA VAL A 18 -52.30 -24.54 -10.38
C VAL A 18 -51.88 -25.65 -9.40
N PRO A 19 -51.55 -26.86 -9.87
CA PRO A 19 -51.04 -27.90 -8.99
C PRO A 19 -49.76 -27.35 -8.36
N ARG A 20 -49.84 -27.01 -7.07
CA ARG A 20 -48.65 -26.76 -6.26
C ARG A 20 -47.97 -28.10 -6.12
N THR A 21 -47.02 -28.38 -6.99
CA THR A 21 -46.05 -29.45 -6.81
C THR A 21 -45.31 -29.14 -5.52
N PHE A 22 -45.78 -29.73 -4.42
CA PHE A 22 -44.98 -29.80 -3.20
C PHE A 22 -43.84 -30.76 -3.51
N VAL A 23 -42.72 -30.22 -3.98
CA VAL A 23 -41.46 -30.96 -3.97
C VAL A 23 -41.23 -31.33 -2.52
N ARG A 24 -41.29 -32.63 -2.22
CA ARG A 24 -40.80 -33.15 -0.95
C ARG A 24 -39.35 -32.70 -0.88
N SER A 25 -39.05 -31.68 -0.06
CA SER A 25 -37.68 -31.34 0.29
C SER A 25 -37.18 -32.45 1.19
N GLU A 26 -36.81 -33.58 0.57
CA GLU A 26 -35.77 -34.41 1.13
C GLU A 26 -34.63 -33.43 1.44
N PRO A 27 -34.09 -33.42 2.68
CA PRO A 27 -32.85 -32.68 2.91
C PRO A 27 -31.92 -33.12 1.77
N PRO A 28 -31.36 -32.17 0.99
CA PRO A 28 -30.59 -32.51 -0.20
C PRO A 28 -29.68 -33.66 0.21
N ALA A 29 -29.72 -34.76 -0.55
CA ALA A 29 -28.73 -35.80 -0.37
C ALA A 29 -27.39 -35.07 -0.20
N ALA A 30 -26.56 -35.45 0.76
CA ALA A 30 -25.29 -34.76 1.01
C ALA A 30 -24.38 -34.65 -0.24
N GLU A 31 -24.82 -35.26 -1.34
CA GLU A 31 -24.36 -35.26 -2.72
C GLU A 31 -24.77 -34.02 -3.56
N ASP A 32 -25.89 -33.34 -3.26
CA ASP A 32 -26.41 -32.16 -4.00
C ASP A 32 -25.94 -30.81 -3.43
N LEU A 33 -25.25 -30.82 -2.30
CA LEU A 33 -24.34 -29.74 -1.96
C LEU A 33 -23.12 -29.93 -2.86
N ASP A 34 -23.12 -29.42 -4.09
CA ASP A 34 -21.84 -29.07 -4.73
C ASP A 34 -21.25 -27.98 -3.84
N PRO A 35 -20.30 -28.30 -2.95
CA PRO A 35 -19.71 -27.34 -2.04
C PRO A 35 -18.71 -26.61 -2.91
N GLY A 36 -19.24 -25.70 -3.74
CA GLY A 36 -18.64 -25.19 -4.95
C GLY A 36 -17.14 -25.12 -4.79
N SER A 37 -16.45 -26.04 -5.46
CA SER A 37 -15.01 -26.08 -5.61
C SER A 37 -14.29 -25.32 -4.49
N ARG A 38 -14.38 -25.83 -3.26
CA ARG A 38 -13.44 -25.41 -2.23
C ARG A 38 -12.09 -25.78 -2.82
N ARG A 39 -11.41 -24.80 -3.45
CA ARG A 39 -10.04 -24.92 -3.90
C ARG A 39 -9.26 -25.36 -2.68
N VAL A 40 -9.08 -26.66 -2.59
CA VAL A 40 -8.18 -27.27 -1.62
C VAL A 40 -6.86 -26.63 -1.98
N LEU A 41 -6.41 -25.72 -1.12
CA LEU A 41 -5.08 -25.15 -1.17
C LEU A 41 -4.15 -26.36 -1.10
N LYS A 42 -3.71 -26.83 -2.28
CA LYS A 42 -2.76 -27.93 -2.41
C LYS A 42 -1.59 -27.51 -1.54
N ALA A 43 -1.35 -28.27 -0.48
CA ALA A 43 -0.17 -28.15 0.35
C ALA A 43 1.03 -28.02 -0.59
N VAL A 44 1.90 -27.05 -0.31
CA VAL A 44 3.16 -26.80 -1.05
C VAL A 44 3.84 -28.15 -1.22
N THR A 45 3.68 -28.74 -2.41
CA THR A 45 4.16 -30.10 -2.64
C THR A 45 5.68 -29.96 -2.76
N ALA A 46 6.46 -30.80 -2.08
CA ALA A 46 7.93 -30.72 -2.12
C ALA A 46 8.51 -30.77 -3.56
N GLU A 47 7.72 -31.31 -4.49
CA GLU A 47 7.98 -31.28 -5.93
C GLU A 47 7.86 -29.88 -6.55
N GLN A 48 6.88 -29.06 -6.12
CA GLN A 48 6.67 -27.70 -6.62
C GLN A 48 7.78 -26.75 -6.13
N SER A 49 8.24 -26.89 -4.89
CA SER A 49 9.37 -26.10 -4.38
C SER A 49 10.67 -26.48 -5.09
N PHE A 50 10.88 -27.77 -5.40
CA PHE A 50 12.04 -28.27 -6.14
C PHE A 50 12.09 -27.77 -7.60
N VAL A 51 10.95 -27.74 -8.30
CA VAL A 51 10.87 -27.16 -9.65
C VAL A 51 11.14 -25.66 -9.63
N GLN A 52 10.68 -24.95 -8.58
CA GLN A 52 10.92 -23.51 -8.45
C GLN A 52 12.40 -23.23 -8.16
N THR A 53 13.05 -23.90 -7.20
CA THR A 53 14.49 -23.75 -6.96
C THR A 53 15.34 -24.21 -8.14
N GLY A 54 14.92 -25.28 -8.84
CA GLY A 54 15.57 -25.76 -10.06
C GLY A 54 15.51 -24.76 -11.20
N ALA A 55 14.37 -24.11 -11.42
CA ALA A 55 14.21 -23.07 -12.45
C ALA A 55 15.03 -21.81 -12.12
N TRP A 56 15.07 -21.39 -10.86
CA TRP A 56 15.93 -20.28 -10.43
C TRP A 56 17.41 -20.59 -10.62
N LEU A 57 17.87 -21.80 -10.28
CA LEU A 57 19.25 -22.22 -10.51
C LEU A 57 19.60 -22.35 -12.00
N ALA A 58 18.71 -22.92 -12.82
CA ALA A 58 18.89 -23.05 -14.26
C ALA A 58 18.93 -21.68 -14.95
N SER A 59 18.08 -20.74 -14.52
CA SER A 59 18.11 -19.36 -15.02
C SER A 59 19.39 -18.62 -14.62
N LEU A 60 19.96 -18.93 -13.45
CA LEU A 60 21.22 -18.33 -12.97
C LEU A 60 22.40 -18.81 -13.84
N ALA A 61 22.43 -20.12 -14.13
CA ALA A 61 23.41 -20.71 -15.04
C ALA A 61 23.28 -20.19 -16.49
N LEU A 62 22.06 -20.06 -16.99
CA LEU A 62 21.78 -19.57 -18.34
C LEU A 62 22.11 -18.08 -18.50
N THR A 63 21.84 -17.28 -17.47
CA THR A 63 22.18 -15.85 -17.45
C THR A 63 23.68 -15.65 -17.38
N TRP A 64 24.38 -16.41 -16.52
CA TRP A 64 25.83 -16.39 -16.46
C TRP A 64 26.46 -16.68 -17.82
N LEU A 65 25.93 -17.68 -18.54
CA LEU A 65 26.39 -18.03 -19.89
C LEU A 65 26.10 -16.91 -20.91
N ILE A 66 24.89 -16.34 -20.92
CA ILE A 66 24.48 -15.34 -21.92
C ILE A 66 25.18 -14.00 -21.71
N VAL A 67 25.30 -13.53 -20.46
CA VAL A 67 25.92 -12.23 -20.15
C VAL A 67 27.44 -12.27 -20.38
N THR A 68 28.10 -13.41 -20.15
CA THR A 68 29.56 -13.53 -20.35
C THR A 68 29.96 -13.80 -21.81
N ARG A 69 29.08 -14.38 -22.64
CA ARG A 69 29.38 -14.73 -24.05
C ARG A 69 28.74 -13.83 -25.10
N LEU A 70 27.59 -13.21 -24.84
CA LEU A 70 26.72 -12.68 -25.92
C LEU A 70 26.44 -11.18 -25.85
N LEU A 71 26.43 -10.54 -24.67
CA LEU A 71 26.15 -9.10 -24.54
C LEU A 71 27.40 -8.30 -24.12
N PRO A 72 27.79 -7.24 -24.86
CA PRO A 72 28.91 -6.36 -24.48
C PRO A 72 28.57 -5.36 -23.35
N TRP A 73 27.43 -5.52 -22.67
CA TRP A 73 26.94 -4.61 -21.64
C TRP A 73 27.36 -5.14 -20.26
N SER A 74 28.61 -4.89 -19.88
CA SER A 74 29.12 -5.26 -18.55
C SER A 74 28.57 -4.30 -17.48
N GLY A 75 27.38 -4.60 -16.95
CA GLY A 75 26.78 -3.83 -15.86
C GLY A 75 25.92 -4.72 -14.97
N VAL A 76 26.00 -4.50 -13.65
CA VAL A 76 25.23 -5.26 -12.63
C VAL A 76 23.73 -5.21 -12.94
N ILE A 77 23.24 -4.08 -13.46
CA ILE A 77 21.84 -3.88 -13.83
C ILE A 77 21.43 -4.77 -15.02
N ALA A 78 22.27 -4.86 -16.06
CA ALA A 78 22.01 -5.69 -17.23
C ALA A 78 22.00 -7.18 -16.85
N PHE A 79 22.87 -7.59 -15.93
CA PHE A 79 22.89 -8.96 -15.39
C PHE A 79 21.60 -9.30 -14.63
N VAL A 80 21.16 -8.42 -13.72
CA VAL A 80 19.97 -8.64 -12.88
C VAL A 80 18.68 -8.67 -13.72
N LEU A 81 18.54 -7.77 -14.69
CA LEU A 81 17.37 -7.74 -15.57
C LEU A 81 17.29 -9.00 -16.44
N THR A 82 18.42 -9.40 -17.02
CA THR A 82 18.48 -10.59 -17.89
C THR A 82 18.17 -11.86 -17.09
N PHE A 83 18.70 -11.98 -15.87
CA PHE A 83 18.38 -13.07 -14.93
C PHE A 83 16.89 -13.19 -14.65
N PHE A 84 16.26 -12.07 -14.31
CA PHE A 84 14.86 -12.06 -13.94
C PHE A 84 13.97 -12.44 -15.13
N VAL A 85 14.24 -11.90 -16.32
CA VAL A 85 13.48 -12.22 -17.54
C VAL A 85 13.63 -13.69 -17.92
N LEU A 86 14.85 -14.24 -17.90
CA LEU A 86 15.09 -15.66 -18.21
C LEU A 86 14.45 -16.59 -17.17
N GLY A 87 14.47 -16.21 -15.89
CA GLY A 87 13.78 -16.93 -14.81
C GLY A 87 12.27 -17.00 -15.05
N LEU A 88 11.64 -15.89 -15.43
CA LEU A 88 10.21 -15.86 -15.78
C LEU A 88 9.89 -16.72 -17.00
N VAL A 89 10.72 -16.65 -18.05
CA VAL A 89 10.54 -17.48 -19.25
C VAL A 89 10.67 -18.97 -18.91
N MET A 90 11.65 -19.35 -18.10
CA MET A 90 11.86 -20.74 -17.69
C MET A 90 10.68 -21.27 -16.87
N ILE A 91 10.17 -20.48 -15.91
CA ILE A 91 8.99 -20.84 -15.12
C ILE A 91 7.75 -20.96 -16.02
N ALA A 92 7.58 -20.05 -16.96
CA ALA A 92 6.46 -20.07 -17.89
C ALA A 92 6.49 -21.30 -18.80
N VAL A 93 7.65 -21.62 -19.39
CA VAL A 93 7.84 -22.79 -20.27
C VAL A 93 7.65 -24.09 -19.50
N MET A 94 8.30 -24.24 -18.34
CA MET A 94 8.20 -25.49 -17.57
C MET A 94 6.78 -25.73 -17.05
N THR A 95 6.06 -24.67 -16.70
CA THR A 95 4.65 -24.78 -16.30
C THR A 95 3.75 -25.05 -17.51
N ALA A 96 4.01 -24.42 -18.66
CA ALA A 96 3.20 -24.61 -19.87
C ALA A 96 3.34 -26.01 -20.48
N LEU A 97 4.46 -26.70 -20.23
CA LEU A 97 4.67 -28.07 -20.69
C LEU A 97 3.90 -29.11 -19.86
N ILE A 98 3.47 -28.77 -18.64
CA ILE A 98 2.88 -29.72 -17.67
C ILE A 98 1.43 -29.33 -17.31
N GLY A 99 1.08 -28.05 -17.33
CA GLY A 99 -0.19 -27.50 -16.85
C GLY A 99 -0.93 -26.63 -17.87
N GLY A 100 -2.12 -26.18 -17.48
CA GLY A 100 -2.95 -25.29 -18.29
C GLY A 100 -2.57 -23.80 -18.17
N TRP A 101 -3.05 -22.98 -19.10
CA TRP A 101 -2.82 -21.52 -19.15
C TRP A 101 -3.07 -20.78 -17.81
N PRO A 102 -4.12 -21.07 -17.02
CA PRO A 102 -4.33 -20.41 -15.74
C PRO A 102 -3.22 -20.66 -14.72
N GLU A 103 -2.57 -21.84 -14.76
CA GLU A 103 -1.48 -22.19 -13.83
C GLU A 103 -0.17 -21.48 -14.21
N VAL A 104 0.06 -21.27 -15.51
CA VAL A 104 1.20 -20.49 -16.00
C VAL A 104 1.09 -19.05 -15.52
N VAL A 105 -0.08 -18.42 -15.67
CA VAL A 105 -0.31 -17.03 -15.23
C VAL A 105 -0.10 -16.90 -13.72
N ASP A 106 -0.66 -17.83 -12.93
CA ASP A 106 -0.53 -17.80 -11.47
C ASP A 106 0.94 -17.88 -11.02
N ARG A 107 1.73 -18.79 -11.60
CA ARG A 107 3.14 -18.96 -11.24
C ARG A 107 4.02 -17.81 -11.71
N VAL A 108 3.77 -17.27 -12.90
CA VAL A 108 4.47 -16.08 -13.40
C VAL A 108 4.14 -14.87 -12.52
N MET A 109 2.87 -14.64 -12.18
CA MET A 109 2.48 -13.54 -11.30
C MET A 109 3.07 -13.69 -9.90
N SER A 110 3.09 -14.90 -9.35
CA SER A 110 3.75 -15.19 -8.08
C SER A 110 5.24 -14.88 -8.13
N ALA A 111 5.96 -15.30 -9.19
CA ALA A 111 7.38 -14.99 -9.37
C ALA A 111 7.64 -13.49 -9.54
N VAL A 112 6.76 -12.77 -10.25
CA VAL A 112 6.84 -11.32 -10.42
C VAL A 112 6.67 -10.60 -9.08
N VAL A 113 5.65 -10.98 -8.31
CA VAL A 113 5.38 -10.36 -7.00
C VAL A 113 6.51 -10.63 -6.01
N HIS A 114 7.02 -11.87 -5.93
CA HIS A 114 8.18 -12.17 -5.08
C HIS A 114 9.43 -11.40 -5.51
N GLY A 115 9.68 -11.29 -6.83
CA GLY A 115 10.77 -10.48 -7.37
C GLY A 115 10.65 -9.01 -6.97
N ALA A 116 9.45 -8.43 -7.08
CA ALA A 116 9.18 -7.05 -6.69
C ALA A 116 9.39 -6.83 -5.18
N VAL A 117 8.93 -7.75 -4.33
CA VAL A 117 9.14 -7.70 -2.88
C VAL A 117 10.62 -7.78 -2.53
N ILE A 118 11.37 -8.68 -3.17
CA ILE A 118 12.82 -8.79 -2.96
C ILE A 118 13.52 -7.51 -3.40
N LEU A 119 13.18 -6.97 -4.58
CA LEU A 119 13.77 -5.73 -5.08
C LEU A 119 13.51 -4.55 -4.12
N MET A 120 12.27 -4.39 -3.65
CA MET A 120 11.90 -3.39 -2.66
C MET A 120 12.66 -3.60 -1.34
N GLY A 121 12.73 -4.84 -0.86
CA GLY A 121 13.47 -5.19 0.35
C GLY A 121 14.96 -4.88 0.23
N VAL A 122 15.59 -5.20 -0.90
CA VAL A 122 17.00 -4.87 -1.18
C VAL A 122 17.21 -3.36 -1.26
N ALA A 123 16.30 -2.61 -1.90
CA ALA A 123 16.39 -1.16 -1.97
C ALA A 123 16.31 -0.53 -0.57
N LEU A 124 15.33 -0.93 0.24
CA LEU A 124 15.18 -0.48 1.63
C LEU A 124 16.38 -0.87 2.49
N ALA A 125 16.83 -2.13 2.42
CA ALA A 125 18.00 -2.59 3.15
C ALA A 125 19.27 -1.84 2.73
N SER A 126 19.44 -1.57 1.43
CA SER A 126 20.54 -0.77 0.91
C SER A 126 20.51 0.64 1.47
N THR A 127 19.35 1.31 1.52
CA THR A 127 19.23 2.65 2.12
C THR A 127 19.57 2.62 3.61
N ILE A 128 19.05 1.65 4.37
CA ILE A 128 19.32 1.52 5.80
C ILE A 128 20.81 1.27 6.04
N ILE A 129 21.40 0.26 5.41
CA ILE A 129 22.82 -0.09 5.55
C ILE A 129 23.69 1.10 5.13
N PHE A 130 23.37 1.77 4.03
CA PHE A 130 24.11 2.95 3.57
C PHE A 130 24.10 4.07 4.62
N VAL A 131 22.92 4.40 5.16
CA VAL A 131 22.78 5.43 6.21
C VAL A 131 23.56 5.04 7.47
N PHE A 132 23.50 3.78 7.90
CA PHE A 132 24.24 3.31 9.08
C PHE A 132 25.75 3.34 8.87
N VAL A 133 26.26 2.80 7.77
CA VAL A 133 27.70 2.77 7.48
C VAL A 133 28.26 4.18 7.35
N ARG A 134 27.56 5.09 6.68
CA ARG A 134 28.00 6.48 6.51
C ARG A 134 27.84 7.31 7.78
N GLY A 135 26.82 7.02 8.59
CA GLY A 135 26.54 7.72 9.84
C GLY A 135 27.47 7.29 10.98
N TRP A 136 27.99 6.06 10.94
CA TRP A 136 28.84 5.51 12.00
C TRP A 136 30.11 6.35 12.23
N ASP A 137 30.72 6.87 11.16
CA ASP A 137 31.94 7.68 11.24
C ASP A 137 31.71 9.03 11.95
N ALA A 138 30.47 9.54 11.96
CA ALA A 138 30.12 10.81 12.59
C ALA A 138 29.82 10.67 14.10
N LEU A 139 29.25 9.54 14.54
CA LEU A 139 28.84 9.30 15.93
C LEU A 139 29.94 9.42 17.01
N PRO A 140 31.20 8.98 16.81
CA PRO A 140 32.20 9.04 17.87
C PRO A 140 32.71 10.45 18.17
N HIS A 141 32.40 11.44 17.31
CA HIS A 141 32.87 12.80 17.50
C HIS A 141 31.87 13.61 18.34
N LEU A 142 32.32 14.18 19.46
CA LEU A 142 31.45 14.93 20.39
C LEU A 142 30.90 16.25 19.79
N ASN A 143 31.59 16.80 18.79
CA ASN A 143 31.14 17.95 18.00
C ASN A 143 29.80 17.66 17.29
N PHE A 144 29.55 16.41 16.88
CA PHE A 144 28.36 16.02 16.13
C PHE A 144 27.07 16.33 16.90
N PHE A 145 27.09 16.18 18.23
CA PHE A 145 25.92 16.43 19.08
C PHE A 145 25.82 17.86 19.59
N THR A 146 26.94 18.58 19.67
CA THR A 146 27.04 19.86 20.38
C THR A 146 27.15 21.07 19.46
N GLN A 147 27.58 20.88 18.21
CA GLN A 147 27.80 21.96 17.25
C GLN A 147 26.67 22.02 16.22
N ASP A 148 26.50 23.19 15.62
CA ASP A 148 25.66 23.38 14.44
C ASP A 148 26.50 23.24 13.15
N MET A 149 25.85 23.33 12.00
CA MET A 149 26.52 23.29 10.69
C MET A 149 26.84 24.70 10.15
N GLU A 150 26.95 25.71 11.02
CA GLU A 150 27.23 27.07 10.58
C GLU A 150 28.64 27.16 9.98
N GLY A 151 28.73 27.58 8.70
CA GLY A 151 30.01 27.73 8.00
C GLY A 151 30.72 26.44 7.62
N VAL A 152 30.05 25.28 7.67
CA VAL A 152 30.60 23.97 7.28
C VAL A 152 30.26 23.67 5.82
N GLY A 153 31.29 23.42 5.01
CA GLY A 153 31.14 23.06 3.60
C GLY A 153 30.84 21.58 3.40
N PRO A 154 30.22 21.17 2.26
CA PRO A 154 29.92 19.75 1.97
C PRO A 154 31.13 18.81 1.86
N ARG A 155 32.35 19.37 1.85
CA ARG A 155 33.63 18.66 1.72
C ARG A 155 34.51 18.78 2.97
N ASP A 156 34.05 19.48 3.99
CA ASP A 156 34.80 19.62 5.24
C ASP A 156 34.80 18.28 5.98
N ALA A 157 35.85 18.06 6.78
CA ALA A 157 35.98 16.83 7.56
C ALA A 157 34.91 16.78 8.68
N PHE A 158 34.61 15.57 9.16
CA PHE A 158 33.63 15.32 10.22
C PHE A 158 34.04 15.90 11.60
N ASP A 159 35.19 16.58 11.66
CA ASP A 159 35.67 17.33 12.81
C ASP A 159 35.00 18.71 12.94
N ARG A 160 34.29 19.19 11.90
CA ARG A 160 33.53 20.43 11.95
C ARG A 160 32.05 20.19 11.63
N GLY A 161 31.20 20.69 12.52
CA GLY A 161 29.75 20.69 12.37
C GLY A 161 29.02 19.60 13.15
N GLY A 162 27.71 19.78 13.31
CA GLY A 162 26.87 18.82 14.01
C GLY A 162 25.39 18.90 13.68
N VAL A 163 24.62 18.00 14.29
CA VAL A 163 23.18 17.79 14.04
C VAL A 163 22.29 18.70 14.89
N LEU A 164 22.87 19.50 15.80
CA LEU A 164 22.13 20.27 16.79
C LEU A 164 21.12 21.23 16.15
N HIS A 165 21.52 21.94 15.09
CA HIS A 165 20.63 22.85 14.35
C HIS A 165 19.44 22.12 13.71
N ALA A 166 19.64 20.91 13.17
CA ALA A 166 18.56 20.13 12.57
C ALA A 166 17.54 19.66 13.62
N ILE A 167 18.03 19.21 14.78
CA ILE A 167 17.16 18.79 15.89
C ILE A 167 16.37 19.99 16.43
N ILE A 168 17.04 21.07 16.81
CA ILE A 168 16.39 22.25 17.36
C ILE A 168 15.45 22.88 16.32
N GLY A 169 15.90 23.00 15.06
CA GLY A 169 15.10 23.55 13.97
C GLY A 169 13.82 22.76 13.74
N SER A 170 13.92 21.42 13.68
CA SER A 170 12.75 20.55 13.54
C SER A 170 11.79 20.66 14.73
N LEU A 171 12.30 20.73 15.96
CA LEU A 171 11.49 20.87 17.16
C LEU A 171 10.76 22.22 17.21
N ILE A 172 11.43 23.32 16.81
CA ILE A 172 10.80 24.64 16.70
C ILE A 172 9.71 24.62 15.64
N GLN A 173 9.98 24.05 14.46
CA GLN A 173 9.00 23.95 13.36
C GLN A 173 7.76 23.16 13.76
N VAL A 174 7.95 21.97 14.35
CA VAL A 174 6.87 21.13 14.86
C VAL A 174 6.13 21.82 16.01
N GLY A 175 6.85 22.46 16.93
CA GLY A 175 6.27 23.19 18.06
C GLY A 175 5.35 24.32 17.60
N ILE A 176 5.81 25.16 16.68
CA ILE A 176 4.99 26.23 16.08
C ILE A 176 3.78 25.63 15.37
N ALA A 177 3.98 24.55 14.59
CA ALA A 177 2.89 23.91 13.88
C ALA A 177 1.82 23.37 14.83
N ILE A 178 2.21 22.73 15.94
CA ILE A 178 1.29 22.23 16.97
C ILE A 178 0.52 23.39 17.61
N VAL A 179 1.21 24.46 18.01
CA VAL A 179 0.59 25.62 18.67
C VAL A 179 -0.49 26.27 17.80
N ILE A 180 -0.31 26.28 16.47
CA ILE A 180 -1.28 26.82 15.53
C ILE A 180 -2.38 25.80 15.23
N THR A 181 -1.99 24.56 14.93
CA THR A 181 -2.90 23.57 14.35
C THR A 181 -3.80 22.92 15.38
N VAL A 182 -3.33 22.67 16.60
CA VAL A 182 -4.14 22.06 17.66
C VAL A 182 -5.39 22.89 17.99
N PRO A 183 -5.30 24.20 18.33
CA PRO A 183 -6.49 24.98 18.64
C PRO A 183 -7.43 25.12 17.43
N LEU A 184 -6.89 25.30 16.22
CA LEU A 184 -7.71 25.40 15.00
C LEU A 184 -8.40 24.07 14.67
N GLY A 185 -7.69 22.95 14.81
CA GLY A 185 -8.20 21.62 14.52
C GLY A 185 -9.29 21.19 15.50
N ILE A 186 -9.04 21.38 16.81
CA ILE A 186 -10.05 21.11 17.85
C ILE A 186 -11.26 22.02 17.66
N GLY A 187 -11.06 23.33 17.41
CA GLY A 187 -12.16 24.26 17.18
C GLY A 187 -13.02 23.88 15.98
N THR A 188 -12.40 23.41 14.90
CA THR A 188 -13.10 22.93 13.70
C THR A 188 -13.85 21.62 13.97
N ALA A 189 -13.25 20.69 14.70
CA ALA A 189 -13.89 19.44 15.09
C ALA A 189 -15.12 19.68 15.97
N VAL A 190 -15.00 20.50 17.02
CA VAL A 190 -16.11 20.87 17.91
C VAL A 190 -17.22 21.58 17.14
N TYR A 191 -16.88 22.48 16.20
CA TYR A 191 -17.88 23.12 15.35
C TYR A 191 -18.67 22.11 14.51
N MET A 192 -17.99 21.10 13.98
CA MET A 192 -18.61 20.06 13.15
C MET A 192 -19.44 19.06 13.95
N THR A 193 -19.07 18.77 15.21
CA THR A 193 -19.75 17.78 16.07
C THR A 193 -20.91 18.37 16.87
N GLU A 194 -20.70 19.54 17.51
CA GLU A 194 -21.66 20.11 18.47
C GLU A 194 -22.66 21.09 17.83
N ILE A 195 -22.18 21.96 16.92
CA ILE A 195 -23.02 23.04 16.36
C ILE A 195 -23.78 22.54 15.12
N GLY A 196 -23.11 21.78 14.26
CA GLY A 196 -23.70 21.20 13.06
C GLY A 196 -24.22 22.23 12.03
N GLY A 197 -25.06 21.76 11.10
CA GLY A 197 -25.71 22.60 10.08
C GLY A 197 -25.10 22.53 8.67
N ARG A 198 -25.63 23.36 7.77
CA ARG A 198 -25.21 23.39 6.34
C ARG A 198 -23.75 23.80 6.15
N PHE A 199 -23.24 24.69 6.98
CA PHE A 199 -21.83 25.12 6.95
C PHE A 199 -20.90 24.04 7.50
N ALA A 200 -21.29 23.31 8.55
CA ALA A 200 -20.53 22.16 9.04
C ALA A 200 -20.35 21.06 7.97
N ARG A 201 -21.36 20.84 7.12
CA ARG A 201 -21.24 19.93 5.96
C ARG A 201 -20.19 20.41 4.95
N ILE A 202 -20.17 21.71 4.64
CA ILE A 202 -19.17 22.28 3.71
C ILE A 202 -17.77 22.16 4.30
N VAL A 203 -17.59 22.53 5.58
CA VAL A 203 -16.30 22.43 6.27
C VAL A 203 -15.82 20.97 6.30
N ARG A 204 -16.70 20.01 6.60
CA ARG A 204 -16.40 18.58 6.54
C ARG A 204 -15.89 18.17 5.15
N THR A 205 -16.59 18.55 4.08
CA THR A 205 -16.16 18.27 2.71
C THR A 205 -14.80 18.89 2.38
N VAL A 206 -14.51 20.10 2.86
CA VAL A 206 -13.20 20.73 2.68
C VAL A 206 -12.10 19.94 3.40
N VAL A 207 -12.33 19.55 4.65
CA VAL A 207 -11.37 18.75 5.44
C VAL A 207 -11.11 17.38 4.78
N GLU A 208 -12.16 16.69 4.34
CA GLU A 208 -12.07 15.43 3.60
C GLU A 208 -11.38 15.59 2.23
N ALA A 209 -11.51 16.76 1.59
CA ALA A 209 -10.75 17.07 0.38
C ALA A 209 -9.28 17.35 0.68
N MET A 210 -8.96 17.97 1.82
CA MET A 210 -7.59 18.22 2.25
C MET A 210 -6.82 16.94 2.56
N THR A 211 -7.46 15.91 3.14
CA THR A 211 -6.82 14.59 3.36
C THR A 211 -6.51 13.84 2.07
N ALA A 212 -7.28 14.10 0.99
CA ALA A 212 -7.06 13.47 -0.31
C ALA A 212 -5.86 14.08 -1.08
N LEU A 213 -5.41 15.29 -0.71
CA LEU A 213 -4.31 15.95 -1.39
C LEU A 213 -2.97 15.28 -1.03
N PRO A 214 -2.07 15.04 -2.00
CA PRO A 214 -0.73 14.59 -1.72
C PRO A 214 0.01 15.59 -0.82
N SER A 215 0.78 15.09 0.15
CA SER A 215 1.52 15.93 1.12
C SER A 215 2.46 16.96 0.45
N ILE A 216 3.00 16.62 -0.73
CA ILE A 216 3.85 17.52 -1.53
C ILE A 216 3.10 18.79 -1.95
N VAL A 217 1.80 18.68 -2.24
CA VAL A 217 0.97 19.82 -2.70
C VAL A 217 0.82 20.85 -1.59
N ALA A 218 0.64 20.42 -0.34
CA ALA A 218 0.55 21.33 0.81
C ALA A 218 1.85 22.12 1.02
N GLY A 219 3.01 21.47 0.86
CA GLY A 219 4.32 22.14 0.90
C GLY A 219 4.49 23.18 -0.20
N LEU A 220 4.15 22.81 -1.44
CA LEU A 220 4.26 23.71 -2.59
C LEU A 220 3.27 24.89 -2.50
N PHE A 221 2.08 24.66 -1.92
CA PHE A 221 1.09 25.71 -1.67
C PHE A 221 1.67 26.80 -0.76
N ILE A 222 2.23 26.43 0.39
CA ILE A 222 2.82 27.41 1.30
C ILE A 222 4.06 28.07 0.69
N TYR A 223 4.90 27.34 -0.03
CA TYR A 223 6.00 27.94 -0.78
C TYR A 223 5.50 29.04 -1.74
N THR A 224 4.48 28.75 -2.52
CA THR A 224 3.98 29.69 -3.53
C THR A 224 3.27 30.88 -2.89
N VAL A 225 2.45 30.67 -1.86
CA VAL A 225 1.69 31.75 -1.21
C VAL A 225 2.57 32.59 -0.30
N ALA A 226 3.33 31.97 0.60
CA ALA A 226 4.10 32.73 1.59
C ALA A 226 5.39 33.31 1.01
N ILE A 227 6.15 32.52 0.25
CA ILE A 227 7.48 32.96 -0.21
C ILE A 227 7.36 33.73 -1.52
N VAL A 228 6.68 33.16 -2.52
CA VAL A 228 6.63 33.78 -3.86
C VAL A 228 5.64 34.95 -3.90
N ALA A 229 4.41 34.79 -3.40
CA ALA A 229 3.38 35.83 -3.52
C ALA A 229 3.50 36.91 -2.43
N LEU A 230 3.72 36.53 -1.18
CA LEU A 230 3.83 37.48 -0.05
C LEU A 230 5.27 38.00 0.19
N GLY A 231 6.28 37.43 -0.49
CA GLY A 231 7.67 37.85 -0.35
C GLY A 231 8.30 37.53 1.00
N VAL A 232 7.70 36.62 1.79
CA VAL A 232 8.24 36.22 3.09
C VAL A 232 9.55 35.45 2.86
N PRO A 233 10.63 35.76 3.59
CA PRO A 233 11.89 35.02 3.43
C PRO A 233 11.70 33.54 3.75
N SER A 234 12.46 32.71 3.04
CA SER A 234 12.53 31.26 3.33
C SER A 234 13.04 31.07 4.75
N SER A 235 12.15 30.60 5.62
CA SER A 235 12.41 30.51 7.07
C SER A 235 11.72 29.29 7.67
N GLY A 236 12.13 28.91 8.89
CA GLY A 236 11.49 27.84 9.65
C GLY A 236 9.99 28.09 9.91
N LEU A 237 9.55 29.35 9.93
CA LEU A 237 8.14 29.70 10.05
C LEU A 237 7.35 29.26 8.81
N ALA A 238 7.87 29.48 7.60
CA ALA A 238 7.21 29.01 6.39
C ALA A 238 7.10 27.48 6.36
N ALA A 239 8.13 26.78 6.82
CA ALA A 239 8.08 25.32 6.98
C ALA A 239 7.04 24.88 8.04
N ALA A 240 6.95 25.59 9.16
CA ALA A 240 5.95 25.32 10.20
C ALA A 240 4.52 25.54 9.70
N LEU A 241 4.28 26.54 8.85
CA LEU A 241 2.98 26.75 8.20
C LEU A 241 2.63 25.60 7.24
N ALA A 242 3.59 25.11 6.46
CA ALA A 242 3.39 23.93 5.60
C ALA A 242 3.04 22.68 6.42
N LEU A 243 3.76 22.44 7.52
CA LEU A 243 3.44 21.38 8.46
C LEU A 243 2.04 21.56 9.05
N SER A 244 1.66 22.80 9.40
CA SER A 244 0.35 23.09 9.96
C SER A 244 -0.79 22.72 9.01
N VAL A 245 -0.66 23.05 7.71
CA VAL A 245 -1.66 22.70 6.68
C VAL A 245 -1.80 21.18 6.52
N MET A 246 -0.69 20.43 6.59
CA MET A 246 -0.74 18.96 6.51
C MET A 246 -1.32 18.32 7.78
N MET A 247 -1.03 18.89 8.96
CA MET A 247 -1.49 18.36 10.24
C MET A 247 -2.96 18.70 10.52
N LEU A 248 -3.48 19.81 10.00
CA LEU A 248 -4.85 20.27 10.24
C LEU A 248 -5.89 19.18 10.01
N PRO A 249 -5.97 18.53 8.83
CA PRO A 249 -6.98 17.50 8.60
C PRO A 249 -6.86 16.29 9.55
N ILE A 250 -5.63 15.88 9.87
CA ILE A 250 -5.36 14.77 10.78
C ILE A 250 -5.89 15.08 12.19
N ILE A 251 -5.61 16.29 12.70
CA ILE A 251 -6.07 16.71 14.03
C ILE A 251 -7.60 16.84 14.04
N THR A 252 -8.19 17.47 13.03
CA THR A 252 -9.66 17.62 12.95
C THR A 252 -10.37 16.28 12.93
N GLU A 253 -9.86 15.30 12.17
CA GLU A 253 -10.45 13.97 12.10
C GLU A 253 -10.33 13.26 13.44
N SER A 254 -9.13 13.28 14.03
CA SER A 254 -8.87 12.66 15.34
C SER A 254 -9.69 13.23 16.50
N ALA A 255 -10.04 14.51 16.44
CA ALA A 255 -10.83 15.18 17.48
C ALA A 255 -12.35 15.08 17.23
N SER A 256 -12.77 14.71 16.02
CA SER A 256 -14.19 14.56 15.64
C SER A 256 -14.69 13.11 15.65
N ALA A 257 -13.77 12.15 15.79
CA ALA A 257 -14.04 10.72 15.97
C ALA A 257 -14.38 10.41 17.43
#